data_AF-A0A0B2VX83-F1
#
_entry.id   AF-A0A0B2VX83-F1
#
_cell.length_a   1.000
_cell.length_b   1.000
_cell.length_c   1.000
_cell.angle_alpha   90.00
_cell.angle_beta   90.00
_cell.angle_gamma   90.00
#
_symmetry.space_group_name_H-M   'P 1'
#
loop_
_entity.id
_entity.type
_entity.pdbx_description
1 polymer ?
#
loop_
_entity_poly.entity_id
_entity_poly.type
_entity_poly.pdbx_seq_one_letter_code
_entity_poly.pdbx_strand_id
1 'polypeptide(L)'
;MTASLCKKSLECVPCGTGAKEIEHGTDLYALLFDKHPELRHYFKGHESLTGAQVKASDHFKKQGQTLLLACHALANLLDDPSSFKAYSREIIDRHLRVNVHLDPKLWNAFWPIFLDYLSTKEAVDDATKKAWLELGKQFSDECLSHLKNLGQPH
;
A
#
# COMPACT_ATOMS: atom_id res chain seq x y z
N MET A 1 4.98 -7.98 18.75
CA MET A 1 6.35 -7.84 18.20
C MET A 1 6.32 -7.42 16.72
N THR A 2 5.53 -8.08 15.87
CA THR A 2 5.33 -7.68 14.46
C THR A 2 4.79 -6.25 14.32
N ALA A 3 3.68 -5.94 15.01
CA ALA A 3 3.03 -4.62 14.91
C ALA A 3 3.97 -3.46 15.32
N SER A 4 4.76 -3.64 16.39
CA SER A 4 5.71 -2.62 16.85
C SER A 4 6.81 -2.32 15.84
N LEU A 5 7.32 -3.35 15.13
CA LEU A 5 8.34 -3.16 14.10
C LEU A 5 7.77 -2.41 12.88
N CYS A 6 6.60 -2.82 12.39
CA CYS A 6 5.93 -2.14 11.29
C CYS A 6 5.63 -0.68 11.65
N LYS A 7 5.04 -0.41 12.82
CA LYS A 7 4.75 0.94 13.31
C LYS A 7 6.00 1.82 13.39
N LYS A 8 7.08 1.31 13.99
CA LYS A 8 8.33 2.06 14.12
C LYS A 8 8.92 2.43 12.75
N SER A 9 8.92 1.52 11.79
CA SER A 9 9.43 1.80 10.44
C SER A 9 8.62 2.83 9.65
N LEU A 10 7.42 3.20 10.12
CA LEU A 10 6.60 4.25 9.50
C LEU A 10 6.87 5.63 10.08
N GLU A 11 7.66 5.75 11.15
CA GLU A 11 8.04 7.03 11.75
C GLU A 11 8.88 7.89 10.78
N CYS A 12 9.58 7.27 9.82
CA CYS A 12 10.32 7.97 8.76
C CYS A 12 9.43 8.51 7.62
N VAL A 13 8.16 8.08 7.57
CA VAL A 13 7.16 8.45 6.55
C VAL A 13 5.81 8.80 7.19
N PRO A 14 5.74 9.81 8.08
CA PRO A 14 4.51 10.18 8.75
C PRO A 14 3.45 10.67 7.76
N CYS A 15 2.19 10.36 8.04
CA CYS A 15 1.06 11.00 7.37
C CYS A 15 0.91 12.45 7.87
N GLY A 16 0.42 13.35 7.01
CA GLY A 16 0.21 14.74 7.39
C GLY A 16 -0.19 15.62 6.22
N THR A 17 -0.36 16.91 6.51
CA THR A 17 -0.81 17.91 5.53
C THR A 17 0.31 18.84 5.05
N GLY A 18 1.51 18.73 5.63
CA GLY A 18 2.67 19.50 5.21
C GLY A 18 3.27 18.98 3.91
N ALA A 19 4.07 19.81 3.24
CA ALA A 19 4.65 19.49 1.93
C ALA A 19 5.51 18.21 1.98
N LYS A 20 6.28 18.02 3.05
CA LYS A 20 7.15 16.85 3.23
C LYS A 20 6.32 15.58 3.47
N GLU A 21 5.26 15.67 4.26
CA GLU A 21 4.38 14.54 4.55
C GLU A 21 3.61 14.12 3.29
N ILE A 22 3.18 15.08 2.48
CA ILE A 22 2.59 14.84 1.16
C ILE A 22 3.59 14.13 0.23
N GLU A 23 4.85 14.58 0.23
CA GLU A 23 5.92 14.01 -0.60
C GLU A 23 6.12 12.52 -0.37
N HIS A 24 6.01 12.03 0.87
CA HIS A 24 6.08 10.59 1.19
C HIS A 24 5.09 9.77 0.37
N GLY A 25 3.84 10.21 0.28
CA GLY A 25 2.81 9.53 -0.49
C GLY A 25 3.08 9.56 -2.00
N THR A 26 3.54 10.70 -2.52
CA THR A 26 3.84 10.82 -3.96
C THR A 26 5.09 10.03 -4.36
N ASP A 27 6.08 9.93 -3.47
CA ASP A 27 7.30 9.17 -3.71
C ASP A 27 7.04 7.67 -3.84
N LEU A 28 6.10 7.14 -3.05
CA LEU A 28 5.66 5.75 -3.17
C LEU A 28 5.08 5.48 -4.56
N TYR A 29 4.18 6.34 -5.05
CA TYR A 29 3.63 6.19 -6.41
C TYR A 29 4.67 6.43 -7.50
N ALA A 30 5.60 7.36 -7.30
CA ALA A 30 6.66 7.61 -8.27
C ALA A 30 7.56 6.38 -8.43
N LEU A 31 7.96 5.75 -7.32
CA LEU A 31 8.71 4.51 -7.31
C LEU A 31 7.93 3.37 -7.96
N LEU A 32 6.65 3.22 -7.61
CA LEU A 32 5.76 2.23 -8.22
C LEU A 32 5.71 2.41 -9.74
N PHE A 33 5.52 3.63 -10.22
CA PHE A 33 5.41 3.89 -11.64
C PHE A 33 6.73 3.61 -12.34
N ASP A 34 7.87 4.08 -11.83
CA ASP A 34 9.17 3.90 -12.50
C ASP A 34 9.67 2.46 -12.46
N LYS A 35 9.48 1.73 -11.35
CA LYS A 35 9.96 0.34 -11.20
C LYS A 35 8.97 -0.71 -11.70
N HIS A 36 7.67 -0.41 -11.68
CA HIS A 36 6.60 -1.34 -12.06
C HIS A 36 5.68 -0.74 -13.14
N PRO A 37 6.24 -0.39 -14.33
CA PRO A 37 5.45 0.19 -15.41
C PRO A 37 4.30 -0.69 -15.87
N GLU A 38 4.41 -2.02 -15.71
CA GLU A 38 3.37 -2.99 -16.00
C GLU A 38 2.10 -2.76 -15.17
N LEU A 39 2.18 -2.14 -13.99
CA LEU A 39 1.02 -1.90 -13.12
C LEU A 39 0.26 -0.61 -13.47
N ARG A 40 0.83 0.25 -14.32
CA ARG A 40 0.25 1.56 -14.65
C ARG A 40 -1.12 1.47 -15.32
N HIS A 41 -1.43 0.35 -15.98
CA HIS A 41 -2.73 0.12 -16.63
C HIS A 41 -3.92 0.11 -15.66
N TYR A 42 -3.69 -0.08 -14.35
CA TYR A 42 -4.74 0.05 -13.33
C TYR A 42 -5.10 1.52 -13.01
N PHE A 43 -4.27 2.48 -13.45
CA PHE A 43 -4.41 3.91 -13.15
C PHE A 43 -4.96 4.65 -14.37
N LYS A 44 -6.27 4.49 -14.62
CA LYS A 44 -6.95 5.04 -15.80
C LYS A 44 -6.69 6.55 -15.98
N GLY A 45 -6.24 6.95 -17.17
CA GLY A 45 -5.90 8.34 -17.52
C GLY A 45 -4.50 8.79 -17.04
N HIS A 46 -3.75 7.92 -16.39
CA HIS A 46 -2.40 8.19 -15.88
C HIS A 46 -1.38 7.14 -16.34
N GLU A 47 -1.73 6.26 -17.27
CA GLU A 47 -0.98 5.05 -17.64
C GLU A 47 0.43 5.36 -18.20
N SER A 48 0.60 6.54 -18.81
CA SER A 48 1.85 6.97 -19.44
C SER A 48 2.73 7.84 -18.56
N LEU A 49 2.30 8.18 -17.33
CA LEU A 49 3.08 9.06 -16.47
C LEU A 49 4.40 8.41 -16.05
N THR A 50 5.43 9.23 -15.98
CA THR A 50 6.71 8.94 -15.32
C THR A 50 6.63 9.23 -13.82
N GLY A 51 7.52 8.67 -13.02
CA GLY A 51 7.57 8.95 -11.58
C GLY A 51 7.74 10.45 -11.27
N ALA A 52 8.54 11.17 -12.05
CA ALA A 52 8.66 12.63 -11.92
C ALA A 52 7.33 13.36 -12.14
N GLN A 53 6.54 12.95 -13.13
CA GLN A 53 5.21 13.53 -13.39
C GLN A 53 4.20 13.14 -12.29
N VAL A 54 4.30 11.93 -11.76
CA VAL A 54 3.52 11.48 -10.60
C VAL A 54 3.78 12.37 -9.38
N LYS A 55 5.04 12.69 -9.06
CA LYS A 55 5.38 13.57 -7.94
C LYS A 55 4.74 14.95 -8.04
N ALA A 56 4.66 15.50 -9.25
CA ALA A 56 4.07 16.82 -9.49
C ALA A 56 2.53 16.81 -9.51
N SER A 57 1.88 15.65 -9.61
CA SER A 57 0.45 15.52 -9.87
C SER A 57 -0.42 15.72 -8.63
N ASP A 58 -1.40 16.61 -8.71
CA ASP A 58 -2.40 16.83 -7.64
C ASP A 58 -3.27 15.59 -7.38
N HIS A 59 -3.48 14.73 -8.38
CA HIS A 59 -4.15 13.46 -8.19
C HIS A 59 -3.35 12.57 -7.23
N PHE A 60 -2.04 12.43 -7.47
CA PHE A 60 -1.18 11.56 -6.67
C PHE A 60 -0.78 12.16 -5.33
N LYS A 61 -0.89 13.47 -5.12
CA LYS A 61 -0.83 14.06 -3.77
C LYS A 61 -1.95 13.52 -2.88
N LYS A 62 -3.17 13.42 -3.42
CA LYS A 62 -4.33 12.86 -2.68
C LYS A 62 -4.26 11.34 -2.57
N GLN A 63 -3.99 10.68 -3.68
CA GLN A 63 -3.95 9.22 -3.75
C GLN A 63 -2.78 8.66 -2.93
N GLY A 64 -1.62 9.31 -2.95
CA GLY A 64 -0.44 8.98 -2.14
C GLY A 64 -0.72 9.00 -0.65
N GLN A 65 -1.38 10.05 -0.15
CA GLN A 65 -1.80 10.10 1.26
C GLN A 65 -2.80 8.98 1.59
N THR A 66 -3.72 8.68 0.68
CA THR A 66 -4.72 7.63 0.88
C THR A 66 -4.08 6.24 1.01
N LEU A 67 -3.11 5.93 0.15
CA LEU A 67 -2.38 4.66 0.19
C LEU A 67 -1.48 4.58 1.44
N LEU A 68 -0.71 5.63 1.72
CA LEU A 68 0.19 5.64 2.86
C LEU A 68 -0.60 5.51 4.18
N LEU A 69 -1.73 6.21 4.32
CA LEU A 69 -2.63 6.05 5.47
C LEU A 69 -3.13 4.61 5.62
N ALA A 70 -3.44 3.92 4.53
CA ALA A 70 -3.87 2.52 4.60
C ALA A 70 -2.77 1.60 5.16
N CYS A 71 -1.51 1.80 4.77
CA CYS A 71 -0.37 1.07 5.34
C CYS A 71 -0.20 1.36 6.85
N HIS A 72 -0.33 2.62 7.26
CA HIS A 72 -0.32 3.02 8.67
C HIS A 72 -1.47 2.38 9.45
N ALA A 73 -2.69 2.39 8.91
CA ALA A 73 -3.85 1.80 9.55
C ALA A 73 -3.69 0.28 9.73
N LEU A 74 -3.24 -0.45 8.70
CA LEU A 74 -2.99 -1.89 8.80
C LEU A 74 -1.95 -2.22 9.87
N ALA A 75 -0.84 -1.47 9.96
CA ALA A 75 0.17 -1.67 10.99
C ALA A 75 -0.36 -1.38 12.41
N ASN A 76 -1.23 -0.37 12.56
CA ASN A 76 -1.82 0.00 13.84
C ASN A 76 -2.92 -0.96 14.30
N LEU A 77 -3.67 -1.55 13.35
CA LEU A 77 -4.74 -2.49 13.62
C LEU A 77 -4.26 -3.93 13.80
N LEU A 78 -2.98 -4.24 13.56
CA LEU A 78 -2.48 -5.61 13.55
C LEU A 78 -2.69 -6.36 14.89
N ASP A 79 -2.69 -5.64 16.01
CA ASP A 79 -2.95 -6.22 17.35
C ASP A 79 -4.46 -6.37 17.66
N ASP A 80 -5.36 -5.93 16.76
CA ASP A 80 -6.81 -6.15 16.78
C ASP A 80 -7.24 -6.91 15.50
N PRO A 81 -7.22 -8.26 15.54
CA PRO A 81 -7.49 -9.08 14.37
C PRO A 81 -8.86 -8.84 13.72
N SER A 82 -9.87 -8.46 14.51
CA SER A 82 -11.22 -8.22 13.98
C SER A 82 -11.22 -6.97 13.10
N SER A 83 -10.69 -5.87 13.63
CA SER A 83 -10.61 -4.60 12.91
C SER A 83 -9.63 -4.65 11.75
N PHE A 84 -8.49 -5.34 11.90
CA PHE A 84 -7.55 -5.57 10.81
C PHE A 84 -8.24 -6.25 9.62
N LYS A 85 -8.94 -7.36 9.87
CA LYS A 85 -9.63 -8.09 8.82
C LYS A 85 -10.77 -7.27 8.19
N ALA A 86 -11.56 -6.57 9.01
CA ALA A 86 -12.61 -5.69 8.51
C ALA A 86 -12.06 -4.59 7.60
N TYR A 87 -10.94 -3.98 7.97
CA TYR A 87 -10.30 -2.95 7.17
C TYR A 87 -9.70 -3.51 5.87
N SER A 88 -9.12 -4.71 5.90
CA SER A 88 -8.66 -5.42 4.69
C SER A 88 -9.81 -5.64 3.69
N ARG A 89 -10.98 -6.06 4.17
CA ARG A 89 -12.19 -6.22 3.32
C ARG A 89 -12.69 -4.88 2.76
N GLU A 90 -12.72 -3.82 3.58
CA GLU A 90 -13.10 -2.48 3.09
C GLU A 90 -12.13 -1.98 2.01
N ILE A 91 -10.83 -2.31 2.10
CA ILE A 91 -9.87 -2.00 1.03
C ILE A 91 -10.28 -2.68 -0.28
N ILE A 92 -10.63 -3.97 -0.26
CA ILE A 92 -11.15 -4.68 -1.44
C ILE A 92 -12.41 -4.00 -1.98
N ASP A 93 -13.39 -3.76 -1.10
CA ASP A 93 -14.66 -3.16 -1.49
C ASP A 93 -14.48 -1.78 -2.13
N ARG A 94 -13.52 -0.98 -1.65
CA ARG A 94 -13.16 0.32 -2.25
C ARG A 94 -12.56 0.18 -3.64
N HIS A 95 -11.71 -0.82 -3.89
CA HIS A 95 -11.14 -1.06 -5.22
C HIS A 95 -12.24 -1.48 -6.21
N LEU A 96 -13.10 -2.41 -5.81
CA LEU A 96 -14.23 -2.85 -6.64
C LEU A 96 -15.23 -1.72 -6.91
N ARG A 97 -15.52 -0.86 -5.91
CA ARG A 97 -16.43 0.29 -6.02
C ARG A 97 -16.03 1.28 -7.11
N VAL A 98 -14.72 1.43 -7.37
CA VAL A 98 -14.18 2.28 -8.44
C VAL A 98 -13.77 1.49 -9.69
N ASN A 99 -14.24 0.25 -9.80
CA ASN A 99 -14.02 -0.64 -10.94
C ASN A 99 -12.53 -0.92 -11.23
N VAL A 100 -11.73 -1.07 -10.17
CA VAL A 100 -10.34 -1.53 -10.22
C VAL A 100 -10.29 -2.98 -9.78
N HIS A 101 -10.08 -3.87 -10.76
CA HIS A 101 -9.98 -5.32 -10.55
C HIS A 101 -8.53 -5.75 -10.69
N LEU A 102 -7.82 -5.81 -9.57
CA LEU A 102 -6.42 -6.22 -9.55
C LEU A 102 -6.31 -7.73 -9.82
N ASP A 103 -5.22 -8.15 -10.48
CA ASP A 103 -4.82 -9.55 -10.47
C ASP A 103 -4.65 -9.99 -9.00
N PRO A 104 -5.29 -11.09 -8.55
CA PRO A 104 -5.29 -11.52 -7.16
C PRO A 104 -3.89 -11.61 -6.52
N LYS A 105 -2.86 -11.96 -7.31
CA LYS A 105 -1.49 -12.06 -6.78
C LYS A 105 -0.94 -10.71 -6.29
N LEU A 106 -1.48 -9.59 -6.77
CA LEU A 106 -1.02 -8.25 -6.44
C LEU A 106 -1.30 -7.87 -4.99
N TRP A 107 -2.32 -8.46 -4.35
CA TRP A 107 -2.59 -8.24 -2.92
C TRP A 107 -1.44 -8.69 -2.02
N ASN A 108 -0.66 -9.68 -2.45
CA ASN A 108 0.56 -10.11 -1.77
C ASN A 108 1.82 -9.45 -2.38
N ALA A 109 1.86 -9.25 -3.70
CA ALA A 109 3.02 -8.66 -4.38
C ALA A 109 3.27 -7.18 -4.03
N PHE A 110 2.28 -6.47 -3.48
CA PHE A 110 2.43 -5.10 -3.01
C PHE A 110 3.49 -4.94 -1.91
N TRP A 111 3.59 -5.90 -0.98
CA TRP A 111 4.39 -5.74 0.24
C TRP A 111 5.90 -5.65 0.00
N PRO A 112 6.50 -6.46 -0.91
CA PRO A 112 7.87 -6.22 -1.36
C PRO A 112 8.09 -4.83 -1.97
N ILE A 113 7.14 -4.31 -2.75
CA ILE A 113 7.23 -2.97 -3.36
C ILE A 113 7.22 -1.89 -2.27
N PHE A 114 6.37 -2.05 -1.26
CA PHE A 114 6.31 -1.14 -0.12
C PHE A 114 7.61 -1.16 0.70
N LEU A 115 8.22 -2.33 0.89
CA LEU A 115 9.53 -2.47 1.54
C LEU A 115 10.66 -1.81 0.73
N ASP A 116 10.63 -1.96 -0.58
CA ASP A 116 11.53 -1.27 -1.51
C ASP A 116 11.41 0.25 -1.35
N TYR A 117 10.19 0.76 -1.20
CA TYR A 117 9.92 2.18 -0.92
C TYR A 117 10.46 2.61 0.45
N LEU A 118 10.16 1.89 1.54
CA LEU A 118 10.68 2.22 2.86
C LEU A 118 12.21 2.23 2.89
N SER A 119 12.85 1.32 2.14
CA SER A 119 14.30 1.26 2.00
C SER A 119 14.92 2.48 1.31
N THR A 120 14.12 3.30 0.60
CA THR A 120 14.57 4.60 0.07
C THR A 120 14.56 5.72 1.12
N LYS A 121 13.89 5.50 2.26
CA LYS A 121 13.69 6.50 3.33
C LYS A 121 14.62 6.25 4.50
N GLU A 122 14.78 4.99 4.87
CA GLU A 122 15.73 4.56 5.89
C GLU A 122 16.14 3.10 5.68
N ALA A 123 17.20 2.67 6.36
CA ALA A 123 17.60 1.27 6.32
C ALA A 123 16.56 0.41 7.04
N VAL A 124 15.97 -0.54 6.31
CA VAL A 124 15.02 -1.52 6.87
C VAL A 124 15.78 -2.81 7.21
N ASP A 125 15.82 -3.16 8.50
CA ASP A 125 16.47 -4.40 8.96
C ASP A 125 15.63 -5.66 8.63
N ASP A 126 16.25 -6.83 8.77
CA ASP A 126 15.62 -8.10 8.39
C ASP A 126 14.44 -8.47 9.29
N ALA A 127 14.45 -8.04 10.55
CA ALA A 127 13.32 -8.23 11.46
C ALA A 127 12.09 -7.43 11.00
N THR A 128 12.31 -6.18 10.58
CA THR A 128 11.26 -5.29 10.07
C THR A 128 10.75 -5.75 8.71
N LYS A 129 11.63 -6.20 7.80
CA LYS A 129 11.23 -6.84 6.54
C LYS A 129 10.33 -8.04 6.79
N LYS A 130 10.75 -8.95 7.67
CA LYS A 130 9.95 -10.13 8.04
C LYS A 130 8.60 -9.73 8.63
N ALA A 131 8.57 -8.68 9.45
CA ALA A 131 7.33 -8.20 10.06
C ALA A 131 6.33 -7.68 9.01
N TRP A 132 6.79 -6.91 8.03
CA TRP A 132 5.93 -6.43 6.93
C TRP A 132 5.44 -7.55 6.01
N LEU A 133 6.29 -8.52 5.69
CA LEU A 133 5.87 -9.66 4.87
C LEU A 133 4.86 -10.55 5.59
N GLU A 134 4.99 -10.72 6.92
CA GLU A 134 3.99 -11.42 7.73
C GLU A 134 2.66 -10.67 7.77
N LEU A 135 2.68 -9.35 8.04
CA LEU A 135 1.48 -8.51 7.95
C LEU A 135 0.85 -8.62 6.56
N GLY A 136 1.68 -8.55 5.52
CA GLY A 136 1.25 -8.57 4.15
C GLY A 136 0.58 -9.88 3.74
N LYS A 137 1.11 -10.99 4.23
CA LYS A 137 0.49 -12.31 4.08
C LYS A 137 -0.89 -12.37 4.76
N GLN A 138 -1.00 -11.92 6.00
CA GLN A 138 -2.29 -11.91 6.71
C GLN A 138 -3.32 -11.03 6.02
N PHE A 139 -2.90 -9.87 5.51
CA PHE A 139 -3.72 -8.99 4.70
C PHE A 139 -4.18 -9.68 3.41
N SER A 140 -3.25 -10.28 2.65
CA SER A 140 -3.59 -10.92 1.38
C SER A 140 -4.51 -12.11 1.56
N ASP A 141 -4.28 -12.95 2.58
CA ASP A 141 -5.12 -14.11 2.86
C ASP A 141 -6.58 -13.69 3.12
N GLU A 142 -6.79 -12.61 3.88
CA GLU A 142 -8.12 -12.05 4.13
C GLU A 142 -8.74 -11.45 2.85
N CYS A 143 -7.96 -10.72 2.06
CA CYS A 143 -8.42 -10.14 0.79
C CYS A 143 -8.89 -11.20 -0.20
N LEU A 144 -8.10 -12.27 -0.39
CA LEU A 144 -8.43 -13.37 -1.29
C LEU A 144 -9.64 -14.17 -0.81
N SER A 145 -9.75 -14.40 0.50
CA SER A 145 -10.94 -15.00 1.12
C SER A 145 -12.20 -14.17 0.86
N HIS A 146 -12.11 -12.85 1.00
CA HIS A 146 -13.24 -11.95 0.75
C HIS A 146 -13.62 -11.89 -0.73
N LEU A 147 -12.64 -11.78 -1.64
CA LEU A 147 -12.89 -11.84 -3.09
C LEU A 147 -13.60 -13.14 -3.48
N LYS A 148 -13.18 -14.29 -2.92
CA LYS A 148 -13.87 -15.57 -3.12
C LYS A 148 -15.33 -15.52 -2.66
N ASN A 149 -15.61 -14.94 -1.49
CA ASN A 149 -16.98 -14.80 -0.97
C ASN A 149 -17.86 -13.89 -1.84
N LEU A 150 -17.24 -12.92 -2.53
CA LEU A 150 -17.91 -12.02 -3.47
C LEU A 150 -18.03 -12.60 -4.90
N GLY A 151 -17.52 -13.82 -5.15
CA GLY A 151 -17.50 -14.42 -6.48
C GLY A 151 -16.53 -13.73 -7.47
N GLN A 152 -15.53 -13.02 -6.95
CA GLN A 152 -14.48 -12.35 -7.75
C GLN A 152 -13.27 -13.29 -7.95
N PRO A 153 -12.40 -12.99 -8.94
CA PRO A 153 -11.09 -13.67 -9.05
C PRO A 153 -10.30 -13.57 -7.73
N HIS A 154 -9.68 -14.69 -7.32
CA HIS A 154 -8.94 -14.83 -6.06
C HIS A 154 -7.77 -15.81 -6.20
#